data_AF-A0A848UKE5-F1
#
_entry.id   AF-A0A848UKE5-F1
#
_cell.length_a   1.000
_cell.length_b   1.000
_cell.length_c   1.000
_cell.angle_alpha   90.00
_cell.angle_beta   90.00
_cell.angle_gamma   90.00
#
_symmetry.space_group_name_H-M   'P 1'
#
loop_
_entity.id
_entity.type
_entity.pdbx_description
1 polymer ?
#
loop_
_entity_poly.entity_id
_entity_poly.type
_entity_poly.pdbx_seq_one_letter_code
_entity_poly.pdbx_strand_id
1 'polypeptide(L)'
;MGQDNLDEFGAALRGEETLRTFLEEQSVGMGDATIEGLINSIESLLPEVDRAVMTDDVAASLLASTAEAIRTGIHGWLDDDLACVSPWGFDLDEITVPVGLWQGSEDLMVPFAHGEWLAGRLPTAAVHLEQGEGHLSVMVGAIEAMYDEMLALAG
;
A
#
# COMPACT_ATOMS: atom_id res chain seq x y z
N MET A 1 10.76 -2.47 4.57
CA MET A 1 9.56 -2.31 5.42
C MET A 1 9.89 -1.36 6.56
N GLY A 2 9.09 -0.32 6.74
CA GLY A 2 9.19 0.62 7.85
C GLY A 2 8.59 0.06 9.14
N GLN A 3 8.83 0.77 10.24
CA GLN A 3 8.48 0.29 11.59
C GLN A 3 6.96 0.24 11.81
N ASP A 4 6.22 1.23 11.30
CA ASP A 4 4.77 1.31 11.51
C ASP A 4 4.05 0.07 10.93
N ASN A 5 4.44 -0.36 9.73
CA ASN A 5 3.91 -1.59 9.11
C ASN A 5 4.27 -2.85 9.90
N LEU A 6 5.46 -2.91 10.51
CA LEU A 6 5.83 -4.06 11.35
C LEU A 6 4.95 -4.17 12.60
N ASP A 7 4.61 -3.03 13.20
CA ASP A 7 3.79 -2.97 14.40
C ASP A 7 2.32 -3.29 14.09
N GLU A 8 1.79 -2.72 13.01
CA GLU A 8 0.41 -2.90 12.52
C GLU A 8 0.15 -4.34 12.06
N PHE A 9 0.92 -4.87 11.09
CA PHE A 9 0.76 -6.27 10.67
C PHE A 9 1.16 -7.25 11.77
N GLY A 10 2.06 -6.84 12.68
CA GLY A 10 2.32 -7.57 13.91
C GLY A 10 1.07 -7.69 14.79
N ALA A 11 0.26 -6.64 14.90
CA ALA A 11 -1.03 -6.66 15.59
C ALA A 11 -2.06 -7.51 14.85
N ALA A 12 -2.14 -7.39 13.51
CA ALA A 12 -3.02 -8.21 12.67
C ALA A 12 -2.78 -9.70 12.88
N LEU A 13 -1.51 -10.14 12.89
CA LEU A 13 -1.12 -11.53 13.14
C LEU A 13 -1.47 -12.04 14.55
N ARG A 14 -1.69 -11.15 15.53
CA ARG A 14 -2.16 -11.49 16.89
C ARG A 14 -3.69 -11.55 17.01
N GLY A 15 -4.41 -11.17 15.96
CA GLY A 15 -5.86 -11.29 15.84
C GLY A 15 -6.62 -9.96 15.91
N GLU A 16 -7.88 -10.01 15.47
CA GLU A 16 -8.75 -8.85 15.27
C GLU A 16 -8.85 -7.91 16.47
N GLU A 17 -9.00 -8.42 17.70
CA GLU A 17 -9.15 -7.57 18.89
C GLU A 17 -7.89 -6.72 19.17
N THR A 18 -6.71 -7.31 18.96
CA THR A 18 -5.44 -6.60 19.13
C THR A 18 -5.30 -5.52 18.06
N LEU A 19 -5.59 -5.87 16.81
CA LEU A 19 -5.52 -4.94 15.69
C LEU A 19 -6.54 -3.80 15.84
N ARG A 20 -7.78 -4.11 16.20
CA ARG A 20 -8.83 -3.11 16.46
C ARG A 20 -8.37 -2.07 17.48
N THR A 21 -7.81 -2.52 18.61
CA THR A 21 -7.28 -1.63 19.64
C THR A 21 -6.17 -0.73 19.10
N PHE A 22 -5.23 -1.32 18.36
CA PHE A 22 -4.12 -0.57 17.73
C PHE A 22 -4.65 0.49 16.75
N LEU A 23 -5.57 0.12 15.85
CA LEU A 23 -6.13 1.02 14.85
C LEU A 23 -7.01 2.12 15.45
N GLU A 24 -7.79 1.81 16.50
CA GLU A 24 -8.56 2.82 17.23
C GLU A 24 -7.64 3.89 17.83
N GLU A 25 -6.51 3.49 18.42
CA GLU A 25 -5.48 4.41 18.94
C GLU A 25 -4.81 5.22 17.83
N GLN A 26 -4.44 4.58 16.70
CA GLN A 26 -3.82 5.26 15.56
C GLN A 26 -4.77 6.25 14.88
N SER A 27 -6.06 5.93 14.80
CA SER A 27 -7.06 6.77 14.11
C SER A 27 -7.32 8.12 14.80
N VAL A 28 -6.88 8.28 16.06
CA VAL A 28 -7.10 9.49 16.83
C VAL A 28 -6.41 10.68 16.16
N GLY A 29 -7.20 11.63 15.71
CA GLY A 29 -6.72 12.87 15.09
C GLY A 29 -6.37 12.76 13.61
N MET A 30 -6.45 11.57 13.01
CA MET A 30 -6.21 11.41 11.56
C MET A 30 -7.28 12.12 10.72
N GLY A 31 -8.53 12.20 11.20
CA GLY A 31 -9.64 12.82 10.44
C GLY A 31 -9.53 14.34 10.30
N ASP A 32 -8.79 14.98 11.21
CA ASP A 32 -8.53 16.42 11.22
C ASP A 32 -7.05 16.72 10.92
N ALA A 33 -6.32 15.75 10.34
CA ALA A 33 -4.90 15.87 10.09
C ALA A 33 -4.58 17.01 9.11
N THR A 34 -3.41 17.62 9.28
CA THR A 34 -2.80 18.51 8.29
C THR A 34 -1.91 17.70 7.36
N ILE A 35 -1.51 18.27 6.21
CA ILE A 35 -0.49 17.65 5.34
C ILE A 35 0.78 17.33 6.14
N GLU A 36 1.24 18.27 6.98
CA GLU A 36 2.40 18.07 7.84
C GLU A 36 2.18 16.91 8.83
N GLY A 37 1.00 16.86 9.46
CA GLY A 37 0.63 15.77 10.37
C GLY A 37 0.64 14.41 9.70
N LEU A 38 0.09 14.33 8.48
CA LEU A 38 0.09 13.11 7.67
C LEU A 38 1.50 12.67 7.28
N ILE A 39 2.35 13.59 6.79
CA ILE A 39 3.73 13.26 6.41
C ILE A 39 4.51 12.74 7.63
N ASN A 40 4.31 13.36 8.79
CA ASN A 40 4.93 12.91 10.03
C ASN A 40 4.43 11.52 10.46
N SER A 41 3.15 11.20 10.25
CA SER A 41 2.58 9.91 10.65
C SER A 41 3.05 8.73 9.79
N ILE A 42 3.55 8.99 8.59
CA ILE A 42 4.08 7.95 7.68
C ILE A 42 5.59 8.10 7.46
N GLU A 43 6.29 8.88 8.28
CA GLU A 43 7.70 9.21 8.05
C GLU A 43 8.58 7.95 7.95
N SER A 44 8.28 6.92 8.74
CA SER A 44 9.03 5.65 8.76
C SER A 44 8.84 4.82 7.47
N LEU A 45 7.82 5.17 6.68
CA LEU A 45 7.43 4.50 5.45
C LEU A 45 7.93 5.21 4.18
N LEU A 46 8.51 6.40 4.31
CA LEU A 46 8.91 7.24 3.17
C LEU A 46 10.43 7.22 2.97
N PRO A 47 10.97 6.37 2.06
CA PRO A 47 12.34 6.49 1.58
C PRO A 47 12.56 7.84 0.86
N GLU A 48 13.82 8.22 0.66
CA GLU A 48 14.17 9.50 0.02
C GLU A 48 13.51 9.69 -1.36
N VAL A 49 13.40 8.61 -2.14
CA VAL A 49 12.77 8.66 -3.47
C VAL A 49 11.27 8.99 -3.40
N ASP A 50 10.56 8.51 -2.38
CA ASP A 50 9.14 8.82 -2.17
C ASP A 50 8.97 10.25 -1.63
N ARG A 51 9.87 10.69 -0.75
CA ARG A 51 9.89 12.08 -0.28
C ARG A 51 10.11 13.07 -1.44
N ALA A 52 10.94 12.71 -2.41
CA ALA A 52 11.23 13.55 -3.57
C ALA A 52 10.02 13.77 -4.50
N VAL A 53 9.06 12.84 -4.53
CA VAL A 53 7.83 12.94 -5.34
C VAL A 53 6.63 13.48 -4.55
N MET A 54 6.78 13.73 -3.26
CA MET A 54 5.74 14.29 -2.38
C MET A 54 5.50 15.77 -2.67
N THR A 55 4.83 16.06 -3.78
CA THR A 55 4.37 17.40 -4.14
C THR A 55 3.14 17.81 -3.32
N ASP A 56 2.79 19.09 -3.34
CA ASP A 56 1.58 19.60 -2.66
C ASP A 56 0.31 18.89 -3.14
N ASP A 57 0.20 18.59 -4.44
CA ASP A 57 -0.96 17.89 -5.00
C ASP A 57 -1.02 16.43 -4.55
N VAL A 58 0.12 15.73 -4.51
CA VAL A 58 0.21 14.34 -4.00
C VAL A 58 -0.17 14.30 -2.51
N ALA A 59 0.39 15.22 -1.73
CA ALA A 59 0.12 15.30 -0.30
C ALA A 59 -1.34 15.66 0.00
N ALA A 60 -1.93 16.59 -0.76
CA ALA A 60 -3.34 16.95 -0.65
C ALA A 60 -4.27 15.79 -1.03
N SER A 61 -3.94 15.05 -2.09
CA SER A 61 -4.69 13.86 -2.50
C SER A 61 -4.62 12.78 -1.43
N LEU A 62 -3.43 12.49 -0.89
CA LEU A 62 -3.26 11.49 0.16
C LEU A 62 -4.06 11.87 1.41
N LEU A 63 -3.99 13.14 1.84
CA LEU A 63 -4.75 13.63 2.98
C LEU A 63 -6.27 13.47 2.79
N ALA A 64 -6.78 13.85 1.61
CA ALA A 64 -8.20 13.71 1.29
C ALA A 64 -8.65 12.24 1.28
N SER A 65 -7.84 11.35 0.69
CA SER A 65 -8.12 9.91 0.66
C SER A 65 -8.08 9.28 2.05
N THR A 66 -7.08 9.61 2.88
CA THR A 66 -6.99 9.11 4.26
C THR A 66 -8.19 9.59 5.10
N ALA A 67 -8.56 10.87 4.99
CA ALA A 67 -9.71 11.41 5.72
C ALA A 67 -11.03 10.72 5.31
N GLU A 68 -11.23 10.44 4.02
CA GLU A 68 -12.41 9.70 3.56
C GLU A 68 -12.38 8.23 4.02
N ALA A 69 -11.23 7.57 3.96
CA ALA A 69 -11.07 6.17 4.36
C ALA A 69 -11.51 5.91 5.81
N ILE A 70 -11.24 6.86 6.71
CA ILE A 70 -11.60 6.76 8.13
C ILE A 70 -12.88 7.50 8.51
N ARG A 71 -13.58 8.12 7.55
CA ARG A 71 -14.73 9.02 7.82
C ARG A 71 -15.82 8.36 8.64
N THR A 72 -15.99 7.04 8.51
CA THR A 72 -16.98 6.25 9.26
C THR A 72 -16.37 5.33 10.32
N GLY A 73 -15.09 5.54 10.67
CA GLY A 73 -14.32 4.71 11.59
C GLY A 73 -13.37 3.76 10.88
N ILE A 74 -12.67 2.93 11.66
CA ILE A 74 -11.56 2.07 11.22
C ILE A 74 -11.97 0.77 10.52
N HIS A 75 -13.26 0.52 10.32
CA HIS A 75 -13.73 -0.82 9.93
C HIS A 75 -13.16 -1.29 8.58
N GLY A 76 -13.04 -0.41 7.59
CA GLY A 76 -12.42 -0.78 6.31
C GLY A 76 -10.93 -1.11 6.45
N TRP A 77 -10.20 -0.29 7.20
CA TRP A 77 -8.78 -0.50 7.49
C TRP A 77 -8.55 -1.83 8.23
N LEU A 78 -9.36 -2.12 9.24
CA LEU A 78 -9.32 -3.38 9.97
C LEU A 78 -9.56 -4.59 9.05
N ASP A 79 -10.56 -4.51 8.18
CA ASP A 79 -10.90 -5.59 7.26
C ASP A 79 -9.77 -5.83 6.24
N ASP A 80 -9.14 -4.77 5.72
CA ASP A 80 -8.02 -4.84 4.77
C ASP A 80 -6.79 -5.54 5.39
N ASP A 81 -6.40 -5.15 6.60
CA ASP A 81 -5.25 -5.75 7.30
C ASP A 81 -5.47 -7.25 7.61
N LEU A 82 -6.68 -7.60 8.03
CA LEU A 82 -7.04 -9.00 8.28
C LEU A 82 -7.02 -9.82 6.98
N ALA A 83 -7.44 -9.23 5.86
CA ALA A 83 -7.37 -9.87 4.56
C ALA A 83 -5.90 -10.11 4.13
N CYS A 84 -4.98 -9.19 4.43
CA CYS A 84 -3.55 -9.35 4.13
C CYS A 84 -2.90 -10.51 4.88
N VAL A 85 -3.38 -10.88 6.07
CA VAL A 85 -2.80 -11.95 6.90
C VAL A 85 -3.59 -13.25 6.92
N SER A 86 -4.68 -13.32 6.13
CA SER A 86 -5.57 -14.48 6.06
C SER A 86 -5.53 -15.15 4.69
N PRO A 87 -5.85 -16.45 4.58
CA PRO A 87 -6.02 -17.10 3.28
C PRO A 87 -7.15 -16.45 2.47
N TRP A 88 -6.90 -16.19 1.19
CA TRP A 88 -7.87 -15.53 0.29
C TRP A 88 -8.92 -16.49 -0.29
N GLY A 89 -8.77 -17.80 -0.03
CA GLY A 89 -9.70 -18.82 -0.52
C GLY A 89 -9.44 -19.26 -1.96
N PHE A 90 -8.34 -18.83 -2.57
CA PHE A 90 -7.82 -19.31 -3.84
C PHE A 90 -6.28 -19.20 -3.83
N ASP A 91 -5.63 -20.04 -4.64
CA ASP A 91 -4.19 -19.99 -4.89
C ASP A 91 -3.87 -19.04 -6.06
N LEU A 92 -2.68 -18.44 -6.05
CA LEU A 92 -2.30 -17.45 -7.07
C LEU A 92 -2.23 -18.02 -8.49
N ASP A 93 -1.98 -19.32 -8.64
CA ASP A 93 -1.98 -19.99 -9.94
C ASP A 93 -3.39 -20.22 -10.51
N GLU A 94 -4.44 -20.00 -9.71
CA GLU A 94 -5.84 -19.97 -10.15
C GLU A 94 -6.21 -18.65 -10.85
N ILE A 95 -5.39 -17.61 -10.72
CA ILE A 95 -5.62 -16.33 -11.39
C ILE A 95 -5.33 -16.48 -12.88
N THR A 96 -6.39 -16.40 -13.70
CA THR A 96 -6.33 -16.56 -15.16
C THR A 96 -6.51 -15.24 -15.92
N VAL A 97 -6.92 -14.18 -15.25
CA VAL A 97 -7.02 -12.84 -15.83
C VAL A 97 -5.63 -12.18 -15.89
N PRO A 98 -5.42 -11.22 -16.81
CA PRO A 98 -4.19 -10.45 -16.81
C PRO A 98 -4.01 -9.64 -15.51
N VAL A 99 -2.76 -9.54 -15.04
CA VAL A 99 -2.39 -8.80 -13.85
C VAL A 99 -1.20 -7.88 -14.18
N GLY A 100 -1.27 -6.60 -13.81
CA GLY A 100 -0.11 -5.72 -13.78
C GLY A 100 0.51 -5.76 -12.39
N LEU A 101 1.79 -6.11 -12.28
CA LEU A 101 2.53 -6.14 -11.02
C LEU A 101 3.64 -5.11 -11.07
N TRP A 102 3.52 -4.06 -10.25
CA TRP A 102 4.48 -2.97 -10.15
C TRP A 102 5.01 -2.87 -8.73
N GLN A 103 6.33 -2.94 -8.55
CA GLN A 103 6.96 -2.88 -7.22
C GLN A 103 8.32 -2.17 -7.30
N GLY A 104 8.50 -1.15 -6.47
CA GLY A 104 9.78 -0.46 -6.29
C GLY A 104 10.72 -1.18 -5.32
N SER A 105 12.04 -1.17 -5.59
CA SER A 105 13.05 -1.81 -4.73
C SER A 105 13.31 -1.10 -3.40
N GLU A 106 13.02 0.19 -3.31
CA GLU A 106 13.20 1.01 -2.12
C GLU A 106 11.91 1.16 -1.30
N ASP A 107 10.82 0.49 -1.72
CA ASP A 107 9.52 0.54 -1.04
C ASP A 107 9.64 0.07 0.43
N LEU A 108 9.31 0.99 1.35
CA LEU A 108 9.27 0.72 2.78
C LEU A 108 7.86 0.39 3.28
N MET A 109 6.81 0.57 2.49
CA MET A 109 5.47 0.09 2.81
C MET A 109 5.37 -1.42 2.51
N VAL A 110 5.78 -1.84 1.32
CA VAL A 110 5.74 -3.25 0.88
C VAL A 110 7.16 -3.70 0.51
N PRO A 111 7.71 -4.77 1.13
CA PRO A 111 9.04 -5.26 0.80
C PRO A 111 9.13 -5.69 -0.67
N PHE A 112 10.22 -5.32 -1.35
CA PHE A 112 10.51 -5.74 -2.71
C PHE A 112 10.43 -7.27 -2.92
N ALA A 113 10.83 -8.05 -1.91
CA ALA A 113 10.75 -9.50 -1.91
C ALA A 113 9.31 -10.04 -2.09
N HIS A 114 8.27 -9.28 -1.72
CA HIS A 114 6.88 -9.65 -1.99
C HIS A 114 6.58 -9.56 -3.49
N GLY A 115 7.05 -8.52 -4.17
CA GLY A 115 6.97 -8.40 -5.63
C GLY A 115 7.70 -9.54 -6.35
N GLU A 116 8.92 -9.88 -5.93
CA GLU A 116 9.66 -11.03 -6.46
C GLU A 116 8.91 -12.35 -6.24
N TRP A 117 8.33 -12.52 -5.05
CA TRP A 117 7.57 -13.71 -4.69
C TRP A 117 6.28 -13.86 -5.52
N LEU A 118 5.58 -12.74 -5.78
CA LEU A 118 4.38 -12.67 -6.62
C LEU A 118 4.73 -12.93 -8.09
N ALA A 119 5.78 -12.31 -8.62
CA ALA A 119 6.25 -12.51 -9.99
C ALA A 119 6.57 -13.99 -10.28
N GLY A 120 7.10 -14.72 -9.29
CA GLY A 120 7.36 -16.15 -9.41
C GLY A 120 6.14 -17.07 -9.31
N ARG A 121 4.96 -16.54 -8.93
CA ARG A 121 3.72 -17.31 -8.66
C ARG A 121 2.51 -16.89 -9.47
N LEU A 122 2.56 -15.73 -10.10
CA LEU A 122 1.50 -15.21 -10.97
C LEU A 122 1.93 -15.35 -12.44
N PRO A 123 1.62 -16.46 -13.12
CA PRO A 123 2.04 -16.69 -14.49
C PRO A 123 1.40 -15.72 -15.50
N THR A 124 0.29 -15.07 -15.14
CA THR A 124 -0.41 -14.09 -15.97
C THR A 124 0.08 -12.65 -15.76
N ALA A 125 1.04 -12.43 -14.85
CA ALA A 125 1.48 -11.09 -14.51
C ALA A 125 2.40 -10.48 -15.59
N ALA A 126 2.10 -9.25 -16.00
CA ALA A 126 3.08 -8.32 -16.55
C ALA A 126 3.85 -7.72 -15.37
N VAL A 127 5.14 -8.03 -15.28
CA VAL A 127 5.95 -7.77 -14.09
C VAL A 127 6.90 -6.59 -14.32
N HIS A 128 6.81 -5.60 -13.44
CA HIS A 128 7.61 -4.38 -13.42
C HIS A 128 8.24 -4.21 -12.02
N LEU A 129 9.48 -4.68 -11.89
CA LEU A 129 10.26 -4.61 -10.66
C LEU A 129 11.27 -3.46 -10.75
N GLU A 130 10.82 -2.26 -10.40
CA GLU A 130 11.53 -1.00 -10.65
C GLU A 130 12.63 -0.74 -9.61
N GLN A 131 13.87 -0.72 -10.08
CA GLN A 131 15.03 -0.50 -9.22
C GLN A 131 15.19 0.98 -8.87
N GLY A 132 15.35 1.28 -7.58
CA GLY A 132 15.51 2.64 -7.06
C GLY A 132 14.20 3.37 -6.78
N GLU A 133 13.05 2.79 -7.15
CA GLU A 133 11.72 3.36 -6.89
C GLU A 133 11.17 2.90 -5.53
N GLY A 134 10.37 3.75 -4.90
CA GLY A 134 9.60 3.48 -3.69
C GLY A 134 8.11 3.24 -3.95
N HIS A 135 7.28 3.36 -2.91
CA HIS A 135 5.85 3.11 -2.99
C HIS A 135 5.11 4.21 -3.76
N LEU A 136 5.47 5.46 -3.48
CA LEU A 136 4.86 6.63 -4.11
C LEU A 136 5.52 6.94 -5.45
N SER A 137 6.83 6.80 -5.55
CA SER A 137 7.56 7.17 -6.76
C SER A 137 7.24 6.24 -7.93
N VAL A 138 7.03 4.93 -7.70
CA VAL A 138 6.55 4.02 -8.75
C VAL A 138 5.15 4.41 -9.24
N MET A 139 4.25 4.76 -8.33
CA MET A 139 2.91 5.20 -8.70
C MET A 139 2.99 6.51 -9.48
N VAL A 140 3.58 7.57 -8.92
CA VAL A 140 3.65 8.89 -9.54
C VAL A 140 4.39 8.84 -10.88
N GLY A 141 5.48 8.07 -10.97
CA GLY A 141 6.32 7.98 -12.16
C GLY A 141 5.74 7.12 -13.28
N ALA A 142 4.92 6.10 -12.95
CA ALA A 142 4.44 5.13 -13.93
C ALA A 142 2.92 5.05 -14.06
N ILE A 143 2.13 5.92 -13.41
CA ILE A 143 0.65 5.83 -13.43
C ILE A 143 0.06 5.83 -14.85
N GLU A 144 0.61 6.61 -15.78
CA GLU A 144 0.16 6.61 -17.18
C GLU A 144 0.44 5.26 -17.86
N ALA A 145 1.63 4.69 -17.64
CA ALA A 145 2.01 3.39 -18.17
C ALA A 145 1.16 2.26 -17.56
N MET A 146 0.83 2.34 -16.26
CA MET A 146 -0.08 1.40 -15.60
C MET A 146 -1.47 1.44 -16.25
N TYR A 147 -2.01 2.62 -16.55
CA TYR A 147 -3.31 2.75 -17.21
C TYR A 147 -3.28 2.26 -18.66
N ASP A 148 -2.24 2.60 -19.42
CA ASP A 148 -2.07 2.12 -20.79
C ASP A 148 -1.97 0.58 -20.83
N GLU A 149 -1.24 -0.02 -19.90
CA GLU A 149 -1.16 -1.47 -19.73
C GLU A 149 -2.53 -2.06 -19.36
N MET A 150 -3.23 -1.50 -18.37
CA MET A 150 -4.58 -1.96 -18.01
C MET A 150 -5.54 -1.92 -19.20
N LEU A 151 -5.52 -0.86 -20.00
CA LEU A 151 -6.35 -0.74 -21.21
C LEU A 151 -5.96 -1.76 -22.28
N ALA A 152 -4.65 -1.98 -22.49
CA ALA A 152 -4.17 -2.98 -23.44
C ALA A 152 -4.51 -4.42 -23.01
N LEU A 153 -4.53 -4.68 -21.70
CA LEU A 153 -4.90 -5.97 -21.12
C LEU A 153 -6.41 -6.23 -21.13
N ALA A 154 -7.24 -5.17 -21.13
CA ALA A 154 -8.70 -5.29 -21.10
C ALA A 154 -9.32 -5.77 -22.43
N GLY A 155 -8.62 -5.59 -23.57
CA GLY A 155 -9.06 -6.02 -24.90
C GLY A 155 -10.04 -5.08 -25.59
#